data_AF-A0A1V5KQ76-F1
#
_entry.id   AF-A0A1V5KQ76-F1
#
_cell.length_a   1.000
_cell.length_b   1.000
_cell.length_c   1.000
_cell.angle_alpha   90.00
_cell.angle_beta   90.00
_cell.angle_gamma   90.00
#
_symmetry.space_group_name_H-M   'P 1'
#
loop_
_entity.id
_entity.type
_entity.pdbx_description
1 polymer ?
#
loop_
_entity_poly.entity_id
_entity_poly.type
_entity_poly.pdbx_seq_one_letter_code
_entity_poly.pdbx_strand_id
1 'polypeptide(L)'
;MGVSDPFNMGGAMAPAAVDTITAHFRDMGLASRDYDLIATGDLGLIGFRIARDLLKKHDLGIPDEIFTDCGLLIYGEDEPAVLAGGSGCGCSASVVYGHIMNRLNKGELKRVLIVATGALLSPLSYQQKESIPCIAHAVSIESNQV
;
A
#
# COMPACT_ATOMS: atom_id res chain seq x y z
N MET A 1 -14.75 -4.31 -7.45
CA MET A 1 -14.82 -5.77 -7.71
C MET A 1 -15.14 -6.45 -6.39
N GLY A 2 -16.14 -7.35 -6.35
CA GLY A 2 -16.58 -8.01 -5.12
C GLY A 2 -15.88 -9.35 -4.91
N VAL A 3 -14.66 -9.33 -4.37
CA VAL A 3 -13.91 -10.55 -4.01
C VAL A 3 -14.53 -11.14 -2.74
N SER A 4 -14.76 -12.46 -2.71
CA SER A 4 -15.34 -13.18 -1.57
C SER A 4 -14.38 -14.18 -0.91
N ASP A 5 -13.20 -14.38 -1.50
CA ASP A 5 -12.19 -15.32 -0.98
C ASP A 5 -11.38 -14.67 0.17
N PRO A 6 -11.49 -15.17 1.42
CA PRO A 6 -10.83 -14.60 2.56
C PRO A 6 -9.31 -14.82 2.56
N PHE A 7 -8.80 -15.71 1.71
CA PHE A 7 -7.36 -15.99 1.61
C PHE A 7 -6.66 -15.14 0.55
N ASN A 8 -7.41 -14.35 -0.24
CA ASN A 8 -6.87 -13.44 -1.24
C ASN A 8 -7.09 -11.97 -0.88
N MET A 9 -6.65 -11.59 0.33
CA MET A 9 -6.78 -10.22 0.85
C MET A 9 -6.02 -9.20 -0.01
N GLY A 10 -4.79 -9.51 -0.44
CA GLY A 10 -4.01 -8.61 -1.28
C GLY A 10 -4.73 -8.27 -2.59
N GLY A 11 -5.30 -9.27 -3.26
CA GLY A 11 -6.11 -9.05 -4.46
C GLY A 11 -7.40 -8.28 -4.20
N ALA A 12 -8.04 -8.49 -3.05
CA ALA A 12 -9.24 -7.74 -2.66
C ALA A 12 -8.94 -6.25 -2.38
N MET A 13 -7.81 -5.94 -1.73
CA MET A 13 -7.44 -4.59 -1.31
C MET A 13 -6.79 -3.75 -2.41
N ALA A 14 -6.13 -4.37 -3.39
CA ALA A 14 -5.41 -3.66 -4.45
C ALA A 14 -6.25 -2.57 -5.17
N PRO A 15 -7.52 -2.81 -5.55
CA PRO A 15 -8.36 -1.76 -6.15
C PRO A 15 -8.59 -0.55 -5.22
N ALA A 16 -8.73 -0.75 -3.91
CA ALA A 16 -8.93 0.35 -2.96
C ALA A 16 -7.67 1.24 -2.85
N ALA A 17 -6.49 0.61 -2.83
CA ALA A 17 -5.22 1.33 -2.88
C ALA A 17 -5.07 2.15 -4.16
N VAL A 18 -5.36 1.54 -5.32
CA VAL A 18 -5.28 2.19 -6.64
C VAL A 18 -6.24 3.37 -6.73
N ASP A 19 -7.48 3.20 -6.27
CA ASP A 19 -8.49 4.26 -6.26
C ASP A 19 -8.03 5.47 -5.43
N THR A 20 -7.53 5.20 -4.22
CA THR A 20 -7.02 6.26 -3.32
C THR A 20 -5.79 6.96 -3.88
N ILE A 21 -4.83 6.22 -4.44
CA ILE A 21 -3.63 6.78 -5.07
C ILE A 21 -4.04 7.65 -6.27
N THR A 22 -4.93 7.15 -7.12
CA THR A 22 -5.40 7.88 -8.31
C THR A 22 -6.14 9.15 -7.92
N ALA A 23 -7.03 9.07 -6.92
CA ALA A 23 -7.74 10.22 -6.38
C ALA A 23 -6.76 11.26 -5.81
N HIS A 24 -5.76 10.83 -5.02
CA HIS A 24 -4.75 11.71 -4.45
C HIS A 24 -4.01 12.52 -5.52
N PHE A 25 -3.51 11.88 -6.58
CA PHE A 25 -2.79 12.59 -7.64
C PHE A 25 -3.70 13.50 -8.46
N ARG A 26 -4.93 13.07 -8.77
CA ARG A 26 -5.92 13.89 -9.46
C ARG A 26 -6.27 15.14 -8.66
N ASP A 27 -6.56 14.98 -7.37
CA ASP A 27 -7.11 16.04 -6.53
C ASP A 27 -6.02 17.04 -6.09
N MET A 28 -4.80 16.57 -5.88
CA MET A 28 -3.66 17.42 -5.50
C MET A 28 -2.95 18.06 -6.71
N GLY A 29 -3.23 17.59 -7.93
CA GLY A 29 -2.56 18.08 -9.15
C GLY A 29 -1.05 17.81 -9.16
N LEU A 30 -0.60 16.76 -8.47
CA LEU A 30 0.80 16.36 -8.35
C LEU A 30 1.15 15.27 -9.35
N ALA A 31 2.43 15.14 -9.68
CA ALA A 31 2.99 14.02 -10.41
C ALA A 31 3.55 12.97 -9.44
N SER A 32 3.62 11.70 -9.87
CA SER A 32 4.26 10.63 -9.10
C SER A 32 5.72 10.97 -8.72
N ARG A 33 6.41 11.72 -9.57
CA ARG A 33 7.80 12.19 -9.36
C ARG A 33 7.96 13.25 -8.28
N ASP A 34 6.86 13.84 -7.78
CA ASP A 34 6.93 14.73 -6.63
C ASP A 34 7.17 13.97 -5.32
N TYR A 35 7.07 12.63 -5.34
CA TYR A 35 7.34 11.75 -4.21
C TYR A 35 8.65 10.99 -4.39
N ASP A 36 9.42 10.87 -3.32
CA ASP A 36 10.62 10.02 -3.27
C ASP A 36 10.25 8.55 -2.99
N LEU A 37 9.09 8.33 -2.35
CA LEU A 37 8.57 7.00 -2.04
C LEU A 37 7.05 7.02 -1.93
N ILE A 38 6.41 5.99 -2.47
CA ILE A 38 5.00 5.69 -2.33
C ILE A 38 4.92 4.26 -1.79
N ALA A 39 4.41 4.10 -0.57
CA ALA A 39 4.36 2.83 0.12
C ALA A 39 2.92 2.44 0.44
N THR A 40 2.47 1.28 -0.04
CA THR A 40 1.21 0.68 0.42
C THR A 40 1.38 -0.02 1.76
N GLY A 41 0.27 -0.22 2.47
CA GLY A 41 0.25 -0.76 3.83
C GLY A 41 0.60 -2.24 3.87
N ASP A 42 -0.24 -3.08 3.28
CA ASP A 42 -0.11 -4.53 3.41
C ASP A 42 -0.78 -5.31 2.29
N LEU A 43 -0.56 -4.84 1.06
CA LEU A 43 -1.03 -5.57 -0.11
C LEU A 43 -0.29 -6.91 -0.29
N GLY A 44 0.94 -7.00 0.24
CA GLY A 44 1.84 -8.12 0.02
C GLY A 44 2.15 -8.31 -1.47
N LEU A 45 2.86 -9.39 -1.81
CA LEU A 45 3.35 -9.67 -3.15
C LEU A 45 2.25 -9.70 -4.20
N ILE A 46 1.11 -10.33 -3.87
CA ILE A 46 0.00 -10.52 -4.80
C ILE A 46 -0.74 -9.21 -5.02
N GLY A 47 -1.17 -8.55 -3.95
CA GLY A 47 -1.90 -7.29 -4.05
C GLY A 47 -1.04 -6.18 -4.65
N PHE A 48 0.24 -6.12 -4.30
CA PHE A 48 1.17 -5.11 -4.80
C PHE A 48 1.36 -5.23 -6.32
N ARG A 49 1.53 -6.45 -6.86
CA ARG A 49 1.59 -6.70 -8.31
C ARG A 49 0.30 -6.27 -9.02
N ILE A 50 -0.86 -6.62 -8.44
CA ILE A 50 -2.15 -6.23 -8.99
C ILE A 50 -2.31 -4.71 -8.99
N ALA A 51 -1.96 -4.04 -7.89
CA ALA A 51 -2.01 -2.58 -7.80
C ALA A 51 -1.13 -1.90 -8.85
N ARG A 52 0.10 -2.41 -9.06
CA ARG A 52 1.01 -1.93 -10.12
C ARG A 52 0.37 -2.03 -11.51
N ASP A 53 -0.22 -3.17 -11.84
CA ASP A 53 -0.84 -3.38 -13.14
C ASP A 53 -2.08 -2.50 -13.32
N LEU A 54 -2.86 -2.29 -12.26
CA LEU A 54 -4.02 -1.41 -12.30
C LEU A 54 -3.62 0.06 -12.45
N LEU A 55 -2.62 0.55 -11.71
CA LEU A 55 -2.11 1.92 -11.85
C LEU A 55 -1.66 2.21 -13.30
N LYS A 56 -0.94 1.27 -13.90
CA LYS A 56 -0.53 1.34 -15.32
C LYS A 56 -1.72 1.39 -16.27
N LYS A 57 -2.79 0.61 -16.01
CA LYS A 57 -4.03 0.64 -16.81
C LYS A 57 -4.82 1.93 -16.65
N HIS A 58 -4.66 2.64 -15.53
CA HIS A 58 -5.26 3.94 -15.27
C HIS A 58 -4.37 5.11 -15.72
N ASP A 59 -3.39 4.86 -16.57
CA ASP A 59 -2.42 5.84 -17.10
C ASP A 59 -1.64 6.60 -16.03
N LEU A 60 -1.58 6.07 -14.79
CA LEU A 60 -0.79 6.62 -13.70
C LEU A 60 0.54 5.88 -13.61
N GLY A 61 1.53 6.40 -14.34
CA GLY A 61 2.90 5.87 -14.33
C GLY A 61 3.63 6.20 -13.04
N ILE A 62 3.62 5.28 -12.08
CA ILE A 62 4.50 5.34 -10.91
C ILE A 62 5.78 4.54 -11.23
N PRO A 63 6.97 5.16 -11.15
CA PRO A 63 8.23 4.44 -11.30
C PRO A 63 8.37 3.31 -10.29
N ASP A 64 8.92 2.17 -10.74
CA ASP A 64 9.01 0.96 -9.92
C ASP A 64 9.95 1.17 -8.72
N GLU A 65 10.96 2.03 -8.88
CA GLU A 65 11.95 2.37 -7.87
C GLU A 65 11.39 3.19 -6.69
N ILE A 66 10.26 3.88 -6.88
CA ILE A 66 9.62 4.66 -5.82
C ILE A 66 8.33 4.01 -5.29
N PHE A 67 7.88 2.88 -5.84
CA PHE A 67 6.67 2.21 -5.39
C PHE A 67 7.00 0.94 -4.62
N THR A 68 6.46 0.79 -3.42
CA THR A 68 6.72 -0.36 -2.55
C THR A 68 5.52 -0.70 -1.66
N ASP A 69 5.63 -1.76 -0.87
CA ASP A 69 4.63 -2.22 0.09
C ASP A 69 5.29 -2.54 1.42
N CYS A 70 4.72 -2.08 2.54
CA CYS A 70 5.31 -2.33 3.85
C CYS A 70 5.33 -3.83 4.20
N GLY A 71 4.36 -4.61 3.69
CA GLY A 71 4.33 -6.06 3.81
C GLY A 71 5.51 -6.76 3.15
N LEU A 72 6.07 -6.17 2.09
CA LEU A 72 7.29 -6.67 1.44
C LEU A 72 8.57 -6.23 2.17
N LEU A 73 8.56 -5.05 2.80
CA LEU A 73 9.73 -4.51 3.48
C LEU A 73 10.00 -5.14 4.85
N ILE A 74 8.96 -5.53 5.59
CA ILE A 74 9.08 -5.87 7.02
C ILE A 74 9.88 -7.15 7.31
N TYR A 75 9.88 -8.13 6.40
CA TYR A 75 10.54 -9.44 6.60
C TYR A 75 11.75 -9.67 5.69
N GLY A 76 11.98 -8.81 4.68
CA GLY A 76 12.99 -9.04 3.66
C GLY A 76 12.55 -10.00 2.55
N GLU A 77 13.25 -9.98 1.42
CA GLU A 77 12.85 -10.69 0.19
C GLU A 77 13.02 -12.23 0.25
N ASP A 78 13.83 -12.73 1.19
CA ASP A 78 14.27 -14.13 1.24
C ASP A 78 13.71 -14.92 2.44
N GLU A 79 12.63 -14.47 3.08
CA GLU A 79 12.02 -15.19 4.20
C GLU A 79 10.85 -16.09 3.71
N PRO A 80 11.09 -17.38 3.40
CA PRO A 80 10.06 -18.25 2.84
C PRO A 80 8.90 -18.51 3.81
N ALA A 81 9.08 -18.29 5.11
CA ALA A 81 8.04 -18.51 6.10
C ALA A 81 6.87 -17.49 6.00
N VAL A 82 7.06 -16.35 5.34
CA VAL A 82 6.07 -15.24 5.33
C VAL A 82 5.17 -15.23 4.10
N LEU A 83 5.20 -16.28 3.27
CA LEU A 83 4.30 -16.48 2.13
C LEU A 83 4.25 -15.26 1.18
N ALA A 84 3.18 -14.47 1.22
CA ALA A 84 2.98 -13.30 0.38
C ALA A 84 3.51 -11.98 1.00
N GLY A 85 4.00 -12.01 2.24
CA GLY A 85 4.48 -10.83 2.97
C GLY A 85 3.70 -10.55 4.26
N GLY A 86 4.07 -9.48 4.95
CA GLY A 86 3.41 -9.03 6.18
C GLY A 86 2.05 -8.38 5.95
N SER A 87 1.19 -8.46 6.97
CA SER A 87 -0.12 -7.81 6.97
C SER A 87 -0.59 -7.41 8.37
N GLY A 88 -1.62 -6.57 8.41
CA GLY A 88 -2.26 -6.07 9.63
C GLY A 88 -1.75 -4.68 10.03
N CYS A 89 -2.44 -4.08 11.00
CA CYS A 89 -2.16 -2.71 11.44
C CYS A 89 -0.72 -2.49 11.96
N GLY A 90 -0.11 -3.53 12.53
CA GLY A 90 1.28 -3.49 12.97
C GLY A 90 2.29 -3.44 11.83
N CYS A 91 1.96 -3.95 10.64
CA CYS A 91 2.88 -4.01 9.51
C CYS A 91 3.19 -2.60 8.98
N SER A 92 2.14 -1.90 8.53
CA SER A 92 2.28 -0.54 8.00
C SER A 92 2.82 0.42 9.06
N ALA A 93 2.32 0.36 10.30
CA ALA A 93 2.79 1.23 11.37
C ALA A 93 4.28 1.02 11.71
N SER A 94 4.72 -0.24 11.83
CA SER A 94 6.12 -0.53 12.21
C SER A 94 7.10 -0.14 11.11
N VAL A 95 6.76 -0.40 9.84
CA VAL A 95 7.63 -0.03 8.72
C VAL A 95 7.65 1.49 8.54
N VAL A 96 6.50 2.16 8.62
CA VAL A 96 6.46 3.62 8.45
C VAL A 96 7.23 4.30 9.58
N TYR A 97 6.92 4.02 10.84
CA TYR A 97 7.54 4.71 11.97
C TYR A 97 8.97 4.23 12.28
N GLY A 98 9.30 2.97 11.97
CA GLY A 98 10.62 2.39 12.23
C GLY A 98 11.62 2.51 11.08
N HIS A 99 11.17 2.44 9.83
CA HIS A 99 12.06 2.48 8.66
C HIS A 99 11.92 3.80 7.89
N ILE A 100 10.72 4.13 7.41
CA ILE A 100 10.52 5.27 6.50
C ILE A 100 10.76 6.61 7.21
N MET A 101 10.21 6.80 8.42
CA MET A 101 10.43 8.01 9.22
C MET A 101 11.90 8.21 9.58
N ASN A 102 12.65 7.13 9.82
CA ASN A 102 14.09 7.22 10.06
C ASN A 102 14.86 7.67 8.82
N ARG A 103 14.43 7.27 7.62
CA ARG A 103 15.01 7.73 6.35
C ARG A 103 14.68 9.20 6.06
N LEU A 104 13.45 9.63 6.37
CA LEU A 104 13.05 11.05 6.34
C LEU A 104 13.92 11.90 7.30
N ASN A 105 14.13 11.41 8.53
CA ASN A 105 14.95 12.10 9.53
C ASN A 105 16.44 12.19 9.17
N LYS A 106 16.94 11.26 8.35
CA LYS A 106 18.31 11.28 7.81
C LYS A 106 18.45 12.12 6.53
N GLY A 107 17.35 12.66 6.01
CA GLY A 107 17.33 13.41 4.74
C GLY A 107 17.48 12.53 3.49
N GLU A 108 17.37 11.20 3.62
CA GLU A 108 17.41 10.26 2.50
C GLU A 108 16.12 10.30 1.66
N LEU A 109 15.02 10.69 2.30
CA LEU A 109 13.70 10.93 1.71
C LEU A 109 13.27 12.34 2.13
N LYS A 110 12.53 13.05 1.26
CA LYS A 110 11.97 14.39 1.53
C LYS A 110 10.45 14.37 1.56
N ARG A 111 9.81 13.69 0.61
CA ARG A 111 8.36 13.56 0.53
C ARG A 111 7.96 12.11 0.25
N VAL A 112 7.09 11.55 1.09
CA VAL A 112 6.59 10.18 0.93
C VAL A 112 5.07 10.14 1.00
N LEU A 113 4.45 9.23 0.24
CA LEU A 113 3.03 8.93 0.30
C LEU A 113 2.82 7.55 0.93
N ILE A 114 2.16 7.52 2.08
CA ILE A 114 1.84 6.27 2.78
C ILE A 114 0.36 5.95 2.55
N VAL A 115 0.05 4.76 2.05
CA VAL A 115 -1.32 4.33 1.69
C VAL A 115 -1.67 3.07 2.48
N ALA A 116 -2.25 3.25 3.66
CA ALA A 116 -2.67 2.14 4.51
C ALA A 116 -3.94 1.50 3.95
N THR A 117 -3.95 0.18 3.81
CA THR A 117 -5.05 -0.62 3.27
C THR A 117 -5.75 -1.42 4.36
N GLY A 118 -7.02 -1.76 4.14
CA GLY A 118 -7.77 -2.62 5.06
C GLY A 118 -8.90 -3.36 4.36
N ALA A 119 -9.07 -4.63 4.72
CA ALA A 119 -10.23 -5.44 4.38
C ALA A 119 -11.23 -5.43 5.54
N LEU A 120 -12.46 -5.03 5.26
CA LEU A 120 -13.53 -4.86 6.24
C LEU A 120 -14.44 -6.11 6.24
N LEU A 121 -13.96 -7.21 6.84
CA LEU A 121 -14.72 -8.45 6.94
C LEU A 121 -14.90 -8.93 8.38
N SER A 122 -15.84 -9.85 8.56
CA SER A 122 -16.05 -10.60 9.80
C SER A 122 -16.24 -12.09 9.49
N PRO A 123 -16.08 -12.98 10.48
CA PRO A 123 -16.42 -14.40 10.30
C PRO A 123 -17.87 -14.60 9.80
N LEU A 124 -18.80 -13.76 10.24
CA LEU A 124 -20.21 -13.84 9.85
C LEU A 124 -20.43 -13.44 8.38
N SER A 125 -19.89 -12.29 7.95
CA SER A 125 -20.04 -11.83 6.55
C SER A 125 -19.43 -12.82 5.57
N TYR A 126 -18.30 -13.44 5.93
CA TYR A 126 -17.70 -14.52 5.15
C TYR A 126 -18.60 -15.76 5.07
N GLN A 127 -19.15 -16.22 6.21
CA GLN A 127 -20.07 -17.37 6.23
C GLN A 127 -21.35 -17.12 5.41
N GLN A 128 -21.78 -15.87 5.35
CA GLN A 128 -22.91 -15.41 4.53
C GLN A 128 -22.55 -15.22 3.04
N LYS A 129 -21.30 -15.48 2.65
CA LYS A 129 -20.77 -15.32 1.28
C LYS A 129 -20.91 -13.89 0.74
N GLU A 130 -20.84 -12.91 1.62
CA GLU A 130 -20.79 -11.51 1.22
C GLU A 130 -19.43 -11.20 0.56
N SER A 131 -19.41 -10.18 -0.29
CA SER A 131 -18.15 -9.62 -0.80
C SER A 131 -17.38 -8.93 0.33
N ILE A 132 -16.06 -8.84 0.19
CA ILE A 132 -15.16 -8.20 1.15
C ILE A 132 -14.99 -6.72 0.75
N PRO A 133 -15.60 -5.76 1.46
CA PRO A 133 -15.33 -4.36 1.24
C PRO A 133 -13.89 -4.03 1.68
N CYS A 134 -13.21 -3.21 0.90
CA CYS A 134 -11.85 -2.76 1.19
C CYS A 134 -11.79 -1.24 1.16
N ILE A 135 -10.87 -0.67 1.94
CA ILE A 135 -10.62 0.76 2.00
C ILE A 135 -9.11 1.02 2.01
N ALA A 136 -8.72 2.20 1.54
CA ALA A 136 -7.38 2.72 1.72
C ALA A 136 -7.42 4.17 2.18
N HIS A 137 -6.41 4.58 2.95
CA HIS A 137 -6.23 5.94 3.42
C HIS A 137 -4.80 6.38 3.15
N ALA A 138 -4.65 7.56 2.54
CA ALA A 138 -3.37 8.12 2.16
C ALA A 138 -2.95 9.28 3.08
N VAL A 139 -1.67 9.33 3.42
CA VAL A 139 -1.03 10.44 4.15
C VAL A 139 0.28 10.80 3.45
N SER A 140 0.42 12.08 3.06
CA SER A 140 1.68 12.64 2.57
C SER A 140 2.49 13.13 3.78
N ILE A 141 3.74 12.67 3.91
CA ILE A 141 4.65 13.06 4.98
C ILE A 141 5.87 13.73 4.35
N GLU A 142 6.22 14.91 4.87
CA GLU A 142 7.29 15.74 4.33
C GLU A 142 8.28 16.15 5.43
N SER A 143 9.58 16.10 5.10
CA SER A 143 10.65 16.59 5.95
C SER A 143 11.02 18.01 5.53
N ASN A 144 10.92 18.97 6.47
CA ASN A 144 11.31 20.36 6.27
C ASN A 144 12.78 20.63 6.67
N GLN A 145 13.61 19.61 6.77
CA GLN A 145 15.03 19.81 7.07
C GLN A 145 15.71 20.52 5.89
N VAL A 146 16.20 21.74 6.16
CA VAL A 146 16.97 22.62 5.27
C VAL A 146 18.40 22.13 5.17
#